data_AF-A0A6B3NE99-F1
#
_entry.id   AF-A0A6B3NE99-F1
#
_cell.length_a   1.000
_cell.length_b   1.000
_cell.length_c   1.000
_cell.angle_alpha   90.00
_cell.angle_beta   90.00
_cell.angle_gamma   90.00
#
_symmetry.space_group_name_H-M   'P 1'
#
loop_
_entity.id
_entity.type
_entity.pdbx_description
1 polymer ?
#
loop_
_entity_poly.entity_id
_entity_poly.type
_entity_poly.pdbx_seq_one_letter_code
_entity_poly.pdbx_strand_id
1 'polypeptide(L)'
;WRVWGTWVPTKPDLSTGVSLLAKDLQGMLLVYDVEGKLISTVRPGMATKVNDINLKIIDIIGSTGLQIKADPGIPLVYTGFALLMLGVIASYFSHSQIWAWQQGVSEASPQEIGLYVGGKTNRAQVAFEREVIEILEKMSKSKQEIPSLKAASLVN
;
A
#
# COMPACT_ATOMS: atom_id res chain seq x y z
N TRP A 1 20.07 -22.97 -21.69
CA TRP A 1 20.04 -24.42 -21.44
C TRP A 1 19.65 -24.61 -19.99
N ARG A 2 18.45 -25.14 -19.71
CA ARG A 2 18.03 -25.44 -18.34
C ARG A 2 18.42 -26.87 -18.06
N VAL A 3 19.27 -27.09 -17.06
CA VAL A 3 19.67 -28.41 -16.59
C VAL A 3 19.16 -28.52 -15.16
N TRP A 4 18.60 -29.67 -14.81
CA TRP A 4 18.15 -29.95 -13.46
C TRP A 4 19.05 -31.02 -12.86
N GLY A 5 19.56 -30.75 -11.67
CA GLY A 5 20.45 -31.65 -10.96
C GLY A 5 19.93 -31.93 -9.56
N THR A 6 20.10 -33.17 -9.11
CA THR A 6 19.93 -33.54 -7.71
C THR A 6 20.99 -34.54 -7.30
N TRP A 7 21.34 -34.53 -6.02
CA TRP A 7 22.25 -35.50 -5.44
C TRP A 7 21.46 -36.47 -4.56
N VAL A 8 21.67 -37.76 -4.78
CA VAL A 8 20.98 -38.82 -4.04
C VAL A 8 22.00 -39.67 -3.29
N PRO A 9 21.91 -39.77 -1.95
CA PRO A 9 22.79 -40.64 -1.19
C PRO A 9 22.51 -42.11 -1.50
N THR A 10 23.58 -42.88 -1.66
CA THR A 10 23.53 -44.33 -1.91
C THR A 10 23.72 -45.14 -0.63
N LYS A 11 24.16 -44.50 0.46
CA LYS A 11 24.36 -45.09 1.79
C LYS A 11 23.62 -44.29 2.88
N PRO A 12 23.17 -44.93 3.97
CA PRO A 12 22.52 -44.24 5.10
C PRO A 12 23.41 -43.20 5.79
N ASP A 13 24.73 -43.38 5.69
CA ASP A 13 25.76 -42.53 6.27
C ASP A 13 26.09 -41.28 5.41
N LEU A 14 25.39 -41.08 4.28
CA LEU A 14 25.59 -39.96 3.34
C LEU A 14 27.01 -39.85 2.75
N SER A 15 27.92 -40.77 3.06
CA SER A 15 29.33 -40.76 2.64
C SER A 15 29.54 -41.04 1.15
N THR A 16 28.60 -41.73 0.50
CA THR A 16 28.61 -41.93 -0.95
C THR A 16 27.25 -41.62 -1.56
N GLY A 17 27.24 -40.97 -2.71
CA GLY A 17 26.01 -40.61 -3.42
C GLY A 17 26.26 -40.42 -4.90
N VAL A 18 25.17 -40.28 -5.64
CA VAL A 18 25.18 -40.16 -7.10
C VAL A 18 24.52 -38.85 -7.49
N SER A 19 25.11 -38.18 -8.48
CA SER A 19 24.53 -36.96 -9.03
C SER A 19 23.68 -37.32 -10.25
N LEU A 20 22.39 -37.00 -10.18
CA LEU A 20 21.45 -37.17 -11.28
C LEU A 20 21.28 -35.84 -12.00
N LEU A 21 21.53 -35.84 -13.31
CA LEU A 21 21.39 -34.68 -14.17
C LEU A 21 20.37 -34.95 -15.28
N ALA A 22 19.28 -34.19 -15.28
CA ALA A 22 18.31 -34.15 -16.36
C ALA A 22 18.63 -32.97 -17.29
N LYS A 23 19.00 -33.29 -18.53
CA LYS A 23 19.27 -32.29 -19.58
C LYS A 23 17.99 -31.66 -20.14
N ASP A 24 16.90 -32.42 -20.06
CA ASP A 24 15.56 -32.04 -20.48
C ASP A 24 14.53 -32.80 -19.62
N LEU A 25 13.26 -32.43 -19.78
CA LEU A 25 12.13 -33.17 -19.22
C LEU A 25 11.66 -34.29 -20.17
N GLN A 26 12.43 -34.61 -21.23
CA GLN A 26 12.04 -35.52 -22.31
C GLN A 26 12.50 -36.97 -22.07
N GLY A 27 13.22 -37.24 -20.97
CA GLY A 27 13.36 -38.61 -20.46
C GLY A 27 14.77 -39.19 -20.43
N MET A 28 15.82 -38.37 -20.45
CA MET A 28 17.19 -38.85 -20.24
C MET A 28 17.81 -38.25 -18.98
N LEU A 29 18.11 -39.10 -17.99
CA LEU A 29 18.91 -38.73 -16.82
C LEU A 29 20.30 -39.33 -16.92
N LEU A 30 21.29 -38.48 -16.70
CA LEU A 30 22.69 -38.84 -16.61
C LEU A 30 23.04 -39.05 -15.14
N VAL A 31 23.64 -40.19 -14.82
CA VAL A 31 24.06 -40.54 -13.46
C VAL A 31 25.57 -40.42 -13.37
N TYR A 32 26.05 -39.56 -12.49
CA TYR A 32 27.45 -39.30 -12.26
C TYR A 32 27.89 -39.76 -10.87
N ASP A 33 29.15 -40.16 -10.78
CA ASP A 33 29.82 -40.45 -9.52
C ASP A 33 30.23 -39.17 -8.78
N VAL A 34 30.66 -39.31 -7.53
CA VAL A 34 31.23 -38.22 -6.72
C VAL A 34 32.46 -37.57 -7.36
N GLU A 35 33.16 -38.31 -8.23
CA GLU A 35 34.32 -37.86 -9.00
C GLU A 35 33.94 -37.14 -10.31
N GLY A 36 32.64 -37.03 -10.62
CA GLY A 36 32.16 -36.39 -11.85
C GLY A 36 32.26 -37.28 -13.10
N LYS A 37 32.53 -38.58 -12.94
CA LYS A 37 32.53 -39.55 -14.04
C LYS A 37 31.11 -40.04 -14.32
N LEU A 38 30.72 -40.09 -15.60
CA LEU A 38 29.43 -40.67 -16.01
C LEU A 38 29.43 -42.18 -15.72
N ILE A 39 28.55 -42.62 -14.82
CA ILE A 39 28.35 -44.03 -14.48
C ILE A 39 27.38 -44.66 -15.47
N SER A 40 26.21 -44.03 -15.67
CA SER A 40 25.17 -44.57 -16.56
C SER A 40 24.20 -43.49 -17.04
N THR A 41 23.41 -43.85 -18.05
CA THR A 41 22.29 -43.03 -18.53
C THR A 41 21.01 -43.84 -18.37
N VAL A 42 20.01 -43.24 -17.73
CA VAL A 42 18.78 -43.93 -17.34
C VAL A 42 17.57 -43.18 -17.89
N ARG A 43 16.59 -43.93 -18.38
CA ARG A 43 15.30 -43.40 -18.81
C ARG A 43 14.22 -43.69 -17.75
N PRO A 44 13.17 -42.86 -17.65
CA PRO A 44 12.01 -43.16 -16.82
C PRO A 44 11.46 -44.57 -17.11
N GLY A 45 11.13 -45.30 -16.05
CA GLY A 45 10.70 -46.69 -16.11
C GLY A 45 11.83 -47.73 -16.05
N MET A 46 13.09 -47.35 -16.33
CA MET A 46 14.24 -48.25 -16.26
C MET A 46 14.90 -48.23 -14.88
N ALA A 47 15.41 -49.38 -14.46
CA ALA A 47 16.17 -49.55 -13.25
C ALA A 47 17.66 -49.75 -13.60
N THR A 48 18.56 -49.10 -12.87
CA THR A 48 20.01 -49.23 -13.05
C THR A 48 20.66 -49.56 -11.72
N LYS A 49 21.73 -50.36 -11.75
CA LYS A 49 22.51 -50.70 -10.55
C LYS A 49 23.62 -49.67 -10.37
N VAL A 50 23.61 -48.94 -9.27
CA VAL A 50 24.63 -47.93 -8.94
C VAL A 50 25.10 -48.14 -7.50
N ASN A 51 26.40 -48.28 -7.26
CA ASN A 51 26.97 -48.47 -5.92
C ASN A 51 26.26 -49.56 -5.10
N ASP A 52 25.99 -50.71 -5.74
CA ASP A 52 25.28 -51.87 -5.19
C ASP A 52 23.81 -51.68 -4.78
N ILE A 53 23.21 -50.52 -5.07
CA ILE A 53 21.78 -50.29 -4.94
C ILE A 53 21.08 -50.23 -6.30
N ASN A 54 19.81 -50.61 -6.32
CA ASN A 54 18.99 -50.56 -7.52
C ASN A 54 18.22 -49.23 -7.57
N LEU A 55 18.62 -48.33 -8.48
CA LEU A 55 18.03 -47.01 -8.66
C LEU A 55 17.03 -47.06 -9.82
N LYS A 56 15.76 -46.76 -9.55
CA LYS A 56 14.72 -46.69 -10.58
C LYS A 56 14.12 -45.29 -10.64
N ILE A 57 14.13 -44.69 -11.83
CA ILE A 57 13.44 -43.43 -12.09
C ILE A 57 12.01 -43.78 -12.51
N ILE A 58 11.03 -43.29 -11.74
CA ILE A 58 9.62 -43.62 -11.96
C ILE A 58 9.03 -42.74 -13.06
N ASP A 59 9.14 -41.42 -12.90
CA ASP A 59 8.63 -40.44 -13.84
C ASP A 59 9.37 -39.10 -13.68
N ILE A 60 9.33 -38.24 -14.71
CA ILE A 60 9.85 -36.87 -14.67
C ILE A 60 8.67 -35.93 -14.87
N ILE A 61 8.14 -35.42 -13.76
CA ILE A 61 7.05 -34.46 -13.80
C ILE A 61 7.65 -33.06 -13.88
N GLY A 62 7.52 -32.42 -15.04
CA GLY A 62 7.78 -31.00 -15.16
C GLY A 62 6.81 -30.24 -14.26
N SER A 63 7.31 -29.48 -13.29
CA SER A 63 6.48 -28.49 -12.60
C SER A 63 5.94 -27.56 -13.67
N THR A 64 4.65 -27.69 -13.98
CA THR A 64 3.97 -26.83 -14.95
C THR A 64 4.23 -25.42 -14.48
N GLY A 65 4.89 -24.63 -15.33
CA GLY A 65 5.33 -23.30 -14.99
C GLY A 65 4.15 -22.39 -14.69
N LEU A 66 3.68 -22.39 -13.45
CA LEU A 66 3.27 -21.16 -12.82
C LEU A 66 4.57 -20.36 -12.67
N GLN A 67 5.02 -19.81 -13.80
CA GLN A 67 5.98 -18.72 -13.80
C GLN A 67 5.33 -17.70 -12.89
N ILE A 68 5.89 -17.54 -11.70
CA ILE A 68 5.64 -16.35 -10.90
C ILE A 68 6.19 -15.22 -11.77
N LYS A 69 5.31 -14.73 -12.65
CA LYS A 69 5.50 -13.56 -13.48
C LYS A 69 5.22 -12.36 -12.60
N ALA A 70 5.90 -12.33 -11.46
CA ALA A 70 5.93 -11.18 -10.59
C ALA A 70 6.90 -10.21 -11.25
N ASP A 71 6.39 -9.47 -12.22
CA ASP A 71 7.15 -8.40 -12.85
C ASP A 71 7.48 -7.37 -11.76
N PRO A 72 8.76 -7.09 -11.48
CA PRO A 72 9.17 -6.22 -10.36
C PRO A 72 8.68 -4.77 -10.52
N GLY A 73 8.22 -4.38 -11.71
CA GLY A 73 7.64 -3.07 -11.98
C GLY A 73 6.21 -2.89 -11.49
N ILE A 74 5.44 -3.95 -11.33
CA ILE A 74 4.01 -3.84 -10.95
C ILE A 74 3.86 -3.19 -9.56
N PRO A 75 4.59 -3.63 -8.51
CA PRO A 75 4.55 -2.95 -7.20
C PRO A 75 5.01 -1.50 -7.26
N LEU A 76 6.02 -1.18 -8.08
CA LEU A 76 6.56 0.16 -8.22
C LEU A 76 5.51 1.13 -8.82
N VAL A 77 4.81 0.70 -9.87
CA VAL A 77 3.76 1.51 -10.53
C VAL A 77 2.61 1.77 -9.56
N TYR A 78 2.14 0.76 -8.83
CA TYR A 78 1.07 0.93 -7.84
C TYR A 78 1.47 1.86 -6.70
N THR A 79 2.72 1.78 -6.24
CA THR A 79 3.24 2.69 -5.20
C THR A 79 3.24 4.14 -5.69
N GLY A 80 3.67 4.38 -6.94
CA GLY A 80 3.63 5.71 -7.54
C GLY A 80 2.22 6.26 -7.69
N PHE A 81 1.27 5.41 -8.10
CA PHE A 81 -0.14 5.80 -8.21
C PHE A 81 -0.76 6.15 -6.85
N ALA A 82 -0.47 5.34 -5.82
CA ALA A 82 -0.92 5.62 -4.46
C ALA A 82 -0.35 6.94 -3.92
N LEU A 83 0.93 7.23 -4.18
CA LEU A 83 1.55 8.48 -3.77
C LEU A 83 0.96 9.69 -4.52
N LEU A 84 0.62 9.53 -5.80
CA LEU A 84 -0.11 10.56 -6.56
C LEU A 84 -1.48 10.83 -5.98
N MET A 85 -2.27 9.80 -5.67
CA MET A 85 -3.58 9.96 -5.03
C MET A 85 -3.46 10.72 -3.70
N LEU A 86 -2.49 10.35 -2.85
CA LEU A 86 -2.22 11.05 -1.60
C LEU A 86 -1.78 12.50 -1.83
N GLY A 87 -0.95 12.78 -2.83
CA GLY A 87 -0.53 14.13 -3.18
C GLY A 87 -1.70 15.01 -3.64
N VAL A 88 -2.64 14.43 -4.41
CA VAL A 88 -3.88 15.12 -4.79
C VAL A 88 -4.70 15.44 -3.56
N ILE A 89 -4.96 14.47 -2.68
CA ILE A 89 -5.69 14.69 -1.41
C ILE A 89 -5.00 15.75 -0.56
N ALA A 90 -3.68 15.68 -0.42
CA ALA A 90 -2.87 16.66 0.32
C ALA A 90 -3.00 18.07 -0.29
N SER A 91 -3.04 18.19 -1.61
CA SER A 91 -3.26 19.46 -2.32
C SER A 91 -4.67 20.04 -2.12
N TYR A 92 -5.64 19.22 -1.73
CA TYR A 92 -6.98 19.68 -1.37
C TYR A 92 -7.09 20.21 0.06
N PHE A 93 -6.06 20.11 0.90
CA PHE A 93 -6.05 20.80 2.20
C PHE A 93 -5.97 22.31 1.98
N SER A 94 -7.14 22.97 2.01
CA SER A 94 -7.25 24.42 1.92
C SER A 94 -6.89 25.06 3.26
N HIS A 95 -5.96 26.02 3.24
CA HIS A 95 -5.70 26.89 4.38
C HIS A 95 -6.62 28.12 4.30
N SER A 96 -7.53 28.24 5.26
CA SER A 96 -8.38 29.41 5.48
C SER A 96 -8.00 30.07 6.80
N GLN A 97 -7.70 31.36 6.76
CA GLN A 97 -7.41 32.19 7.93
C GLN A 97 -8.54 33.20 8.11
N ILE A 98 -9.06 33.32 9.33
CA ILE A 98 -10.12 34.27 9.70
C ILE A 98 -9.58 35.20 10.77
N TRP A 99 -9.83 36.50 10.62
CA TRP A 99 -9.50 37.53 11.60
C TRP A 99 -10.74 38.35 11.91
N ALA A 100 -11.01 38.58 13.18
CA ALA A 100 -12.09 39.47 13.62
C ALA A 100 -11.49 40.55 14.53
N TRP A 101 -11.78 41.80 14.23
CA TRP A 101 -11.37 42.96 15.01
C TRP A 101 -12.61 43.73 15.47
N GLN A 102 -12.73 43.90 16.78
CA GLN A 102 -13.81 44.70 17.37
C GLN A 102 -13.25 46.07 17.73
N GLN A 103 -13.68 47.11 17.01
CA GLN A 103 -13.36 48.48 17.41
C GLN A 103 -14.26 48.85 18.60
N GLY A 104 -13.64 49.26 19.71
CA GLY A 104 -14.34 49.72 20.90
C GLY A 104 -15.31 50.88 20.62
N VAL A 105 -16.40 50.90 21.37
CA VAL A 105 -17.51 51.87 21.30
C VAL A 105 -16.98 53.28 21.12
N SER A 106 -17.38 53.95 20.03
CA SER A 106 -17.09 55.36 19.84
C SER A 106 -18.05 56.19 20.71
N GLU A 107 -17.54 57.12 21.50
CA GLU A 107 -18.34 57.99 22.40
C GLU A 107 -19.45 58.77 21.65
N ALA A 108 -19.35 58.90 20.32
CA ALA A 108 -20.34 59.55 19.48
C ALA A 108 -21.58 58.68 19.13
N SER A 109 -21.55 57.36 19.36
CA SER A 109 -22.71 56.47 19.16
C SER A 109 -22.58 55.19 20.00
N PRO A 110 -23.23 55.13 21.18
CA PRO A 110 -23.14 53.99 22.12
C PRO A 110 -23.72 52.66 21.61
N GLN A 111 -24.26 52.60 20.39
CA GLN A 111 -24.96 51.43 19.84
C GLN A 111 -24.21 50.73 18.70
N GLU A 112 -23.15 51.33 18.15
CA GLU A 112 -22.40 50.74 17.05
C GLU A 112 -21.09 50.13 17.56
N ILE A 113 -21.16 48.84 17.91
CA ILE A 113 -19.97 48.00 18.05
C ILE A 113 -19.56 47.62 16.63
N GLY A 114 -18.57 48.34 16.07
CA GLY A 114 -17.99 48.01 14.77
C GLY A 114 -17.18 46.72 14.86
N LEU A 115 -17.80 45.58 14.53
CA LEU A 115 -17.11 44.30 14.36
C LEU A 115 -16.69 44.15 12.89
N TYR A 116 -15.39 44.22 12.64
CA TYR A 116 -14.81 43.98 11.31
C TYR A 116 -14.32 42.54 11.25
N VAL A 117 -14.92 41.74 10.37
CA VAL A 117 -14.49 40.35 10.10
C VAL A 117 -13.87 40.31 8.71
N GLY A 118 -12.65 39.80 8.62
CA GLY A 118 -11.91 39.58 7.38
C GLY A 118 -11.31 38.18 7.34
N GLY A 119 -10.98 37.69 6.15
CA GLY A 119 -10.34 36.38 6.02
C GLY A 119 -9.61 36.23 4.70
N LYS A 120 -8.66 35.31 4.67
CA LYS A 120 -7.90 34.96 3.47
C LYS A 120 -7.91 33.46 3.31
N THR A 121 -8.30 32.99 2.12
CA THR A 121 -8.22 31.57 1.76
C THR A 121 -7.43 31.41 0.47
N ASN A 122 -6.70 30.28 0.36
CA ASN A 122 -5.89 29.97 -0.81
C ASN A 122 -6.75 29.38 -1.96
N ARG A 123 -7.83 28.65 -1.63
CA ARG A 123 -8.77 28.05 -2.58
C ARG A 123 -10.23 28.15 -2.08
N ALA A 124 -11.19 28.23 -3.01
CA ALA A 124 -12.64 28.27 -2.75
C ALA A 124 -13.17 29.55 -2.02
N GLN A 125 -12.72 30.74 -2.46
CA GLN A 125 -13.15 32.03 -1.93
C GLN A 125 -14.68 32.18 -1.81
N VAL A 126 -15.44 31.76 -2.84
CA VAL A 126 -16.91 31.87 -2.85
C VAL A 126 -17.57 30.99 -1.77
N ALA A 127 -17.03 29.81 -1.49
CA ALA A 127 -17.56 28.93 -0.44
C ALA A 127 -17.25 29.50 0.96
N PHE A 128 -16.02 29.98 1.15
CA PHE A 128 -15.60 30.64 2.39
C PHE A 128 -16.42 31.91 2.68
N GLU A 129 -16.66 32.77 1.69
CA GLU A 129 -17.51 33.96 1.84
C GLU A 129 -18.93 33.58 2.28
N ARG A 130 -19.51 32.51 1.71
CA ARG A 130 -20.84 32.01 2.11
C ARG A 130 -20.85 31.51 3.55
N GLU A 131 -19.85 30.72 3.96
CA GLU A 131 -19.74 30.23 5.33
C GLU A 131 -19.61 31.38 6.35
N VAL A 132 -18.77 32.39 6.04
CA VAL A 132 -18.60 33.57 6.90
C VAL A 132 -19.90 34.37 7.03
N ILE A 133 -20.62 34.59 5.92
CA ILE A 133 -21.92 35.28 5.94
C ILE A 133 -22.95 34.48 6.75
N GLU A 134 -23.00 33.15 6.59
CA GLU A 134 -23.93 32.31 7.33
C GLU A 134 -23.65 32.35 8.85
N ILE A 135 -22.37 32.33 9.24
CA ILE A 135 -21.97 32.49 10.65
C ILE A 135 -22.38 33.86 11.18
N LEU A 136 -22.17 34.94 10.41
CA LEU A 136 -22.58 36.30 10.79
C LEU A 136 -24.10 36.41 10.92
N GLU A 137 -24.87 35.81 10.01
CA GLU A 137 -26.33 35.81 10.06
C GLU A 137 -26.85 35.04 11.28
N LYS A 138 -26.25 33.88 11.60
CA LYS A 138 -26.56 33.11 12.82
C LYS A 138 -26.29 33.92 14.09
N MET A 139 -25.15 34.62 14.15
CA MET A 139 -24.83 35.50 15.28
C MET A 139 -25.79 36.69 15.39
N SER A 140 -26.19 37.27 14.26
CA SER A 140 -27.20 38.35 14.20
C SER A 140 -28.56 37.90 14.76
N LYS A 141 -29.05 36.73 14.32
CA LYS A 141 -30.32 36.15 14.80
C LYS A 141 -30.25 35.81 16.30
N SER A 142 -29.14 35.23 16.75
CA SER A 142 -28.91 34.93 18.17
C SER A 142 -28.95 36.19 19.07
N LYS A 143 -28.49 37.34 18.57
CA LYS A 143 -28.57 38.62 19.29
C LYS A 143 -30.00 39.16 19.41
N GLN A 144 -30.92 38.77 18.53
CA GLN A 144 -32.33 39.20 18.56
C GLN A 144 -33.21 38.34 19.49
N GLU A 145 -32.78 37.14 19.87
CA GLU A 145 -33.51 36.22 20.77
C GLU A 145 -33.27 36.46 22.27
N ILE A 146 -32.71 37.61 22.67
CA ILE A 146 -32.71 38.05 24.07
C ILE A 146 -33.81 39.11 24.28
N PRO A 147 -35.10 38.73 24.37
CA PRO A 147 -36.15 39.66 24.74
C PRO A 147 -36.06 39.93 26.26
N SER A 148 -35.81 41.19 26.63
CA SER A 148 -36.46 41.99 27.70
C SER A 148 -36.98 41.35 29.02
N LEU A 149 -36.62 40.12 29.39
CA LEU A 149 -37.04 39.44 30.62
C LEU A 149 -36.25 39.94 31.84
N LYS A 150 -36.41 41.21 32.20
CA LYS A 150 -36.13 41.71 33.58
C LYS A 150 -36.63 43.12 33.92
N ALA A 151 -37.41 43.77 33.06
CA ALA A 151 -37.98 45.09 33.37
C ALA A 151 -39.35 45.05 34.09
N ALA A 152 -39.89 43.87 34.40
CA ALA A 152 -41.27 43.71 34.87
C ALA A 152 -41.45 43.31 36.35
N SER A 153 -40.42 43.35 37.21
CA SER A 153 -40.60 42.85 38.60
C SER A 153 -39.97 43.65 39.74
N LEU A 154 -39.69 44.94 39.58
CA LEU A 154 -39.28 45.78 40.72
C LEU A 154 -40.03 47.12 40.71
N VAL A 155 -41.34 47.03 40.94
CA VAL A 155 -42.10 48.06 41.66
C VAL A 155 -42.77 47.33 42.81
N ASN A 156 -42.23 47.53 44.01
CA ASN A 156 -42.97 47.48 45.27
C ASN A 156 -43.16 48.93 45.72
#